data_AF-A0A9P0AUK5-F1
#
_entry.id   AF-A0A9P0AUK5-F1
#
_cell.length_a   1.000
_cell.length_b   1.000
_cell.length_c   1.000
_cell.angle_alpha   90.00
_cell.angle_beta   90.00
_cell.angle_gamma   90.00
#
_symmetry.space_group_name_H-M   'P 1'
#
loop_
_entity.id
_entity.type
_entity.pdbx_description
1 polymer ?
#
loop_
_entity_poly.entity_id
_entity_poly.type
_entity_poly.pdbx_seq_one_letter_code
_entity_poly.pdbx_strand_id
1 'polypeptide(L)'
;MADIFTKVSCTYCQEEINGVRVQCCVCPEFDTCLQCFAVGAEIGPHKNDHSYKFVDHCAASIFGGKGAWTGREELLLLDAVELYGFGNWDLVSNHVETRTTEEVRDEYISRYLEGNIGKATWAELENHRPILYDHVPEDSGPLSPVATSRLPPLEVTPEEARLLGYKPHRDDYEREYNMEAEQLVSKLQLDTNEDTDLEVALKLSMVDIYTRRLRERARRKRIVRDYQLVSKFFANLRKDPPKRPLTKEQRDLREKTRVFAQFLTSGEHDRVIASIERERELRHRLSELLRYRSLGLTTQEEIIHYEQHAAFQRQQQVRQSKSAKVKRNRNRLYQFAFNLGQQWLCNVNASGLPNRKRKRRKRPKFHRKKVHVAHRRRMREQLINAQQLEPEA
;
A
#
# COMPACT_ATOMS: atom_id res chain seq x y z
N MET A 1 -1.95 36.99 32.96
CA MET A 1 -0.69 36.37 33.41
C MET A 1 0.56 37.09 32.86
N ALA A 2 0.46 38.27 32.25
CA ALA A 2 1.61 38.98 31.66
C ALA A 2 2.44 39.83 32.65
N ASP A 3 1.95 40.07 33.87
CA ASP A 3 2.56 41.03 34.82
C ASP A 3 3.62 40.45 35.77
N ILE A 4 3.99 39.17 35.64
CA ILE A 4 4.94 38.51 36.56
C ILE A 4 6.39 38.65 36.07
N PHE A 5 6.59 38.94 34.77
CA PHE A 5 7.91 39.02 34.13
C PHE A 5 8.27 40.42 33.62
N THR A 6 7.44 41.43 33.87
CA THR A 6 7.82 42.81 33.60
C THR A 6 9.05 43.17 34.40
N LYS A 7 10.11 43.65 33.72
CA LYS A 7 11.30 44.17 34.38
C LYS A 7 10.89 45.36 35.24
N VAL A 8 10.92 45.19 36.55
CA VAL A 8 10.49 46.21 37.51
C VAL A 8 11.72 46.96 38.00
N SER A 9 11.70 48.28 37.85
CA SER A 9 12.71 49.17 38.41
C SER A 9 12.27 49.73 39.75
N CYS A 10 13.23 50.01 40.62
CA CYS A 10 13.00 50.66 41.89
C CYS A 10 12.53 52.10 41.64
N THR A 11 11.38 52.47 42.20
CA THR A 11 10.82 53.82 42.03
C THR A 11 11.72 54.92 42.63
N TYR A 12 12.64 54.56 43.53
CA TYR A 12 13.58 55.49 44.16
C TYR A 12 14.91 55.62 43.40
N CYS A 13 15.70 54.54 43.30
CA CYS A 13 17.02 54.57 42.65
C CYS A 13 16.99 54.34 41.14
N GLN A 14 15.82 54.00 40.57
CA GLN A 14 15.61 53.68 39.16
C GLN A 14 16.40 52.46 38.64
N GLU A 15 17.09 51.74 39.52
CA GLU A 15 17.79 50.50 39.18
C GLU A 15 16.82 49.33 39.02
N GLU A 16 17.13 48.39 38.12
CA GLU A 16 16.34 47.18 37.92
C GLU A 16 16.41 46.27 39.17
N ILE A 17 15.24 45.83 39.65
CA ILE A 17 15.16 44.95 40.83
C ILE A 17 15.24 43.49 40.38
N ASN A 18 16.42 42.90 40.56
CA ASN A 18 16.64 41.47 40.35
C ASN A 18 16.42 40.70 41.67
N GLY A 19 15.24 40.09 41.85
CA GLY A 19 14.91 39.28 43.02
C GLY A 19 13.75 39.83 43.84
N VAL A 20 13.81 39.76 45.16
CA VAL A 20 12.71 40.20 46.03
C VAL A 20 12.57 41.73 45.98
N ARG A 21 11.38 42.22 45.60
CA ARG A 21 11.00 43.64 45.69
C ARG A 21 10.06 43.88 46.86
N VAL A 22 10.05 45.11 47.36
CA VAL A 22 9.11 45.57 48.38
C VAL A 22 8.06 46.45 47.72
N GLN A 23 6.82 45.97 47.67
CA GLN A 23 5.69 46.71 47.12
C GLN A 23 4.92 47.40 48.25
N CYS A 24 4.71 48.71 48.12
CA CYS A 24 3.87 49.46 49.04
C CYS A 24 2.39 49.09 48.82
N CYS A 25 1.63 48.85 49.89
CA CYS A 25 0.19 48.56 49.81
C CYS A 25 -0.68 49.82 49.80
N VAL A 26 -0.10 50.99 50.09
CA VAL A 26 -0.81 52.27 50.16
C VAL A 26 -0.62 53.10 48.89
N CYS A 27 0.58 53.07 48.31
CA CYS A 27 0.92 53.85 47.12
C CYS A 27 0.68 53.00 45.86
N PRO A 28 -0.01 53.54 44.83
CA PRO A 28 -0.16 52.84 43.57
C PRO A 28 1.19 52.69 42.86
N GLU A 29 1.48 51.48 42.35
CA GLU A 29 2.66 51.17 41.53
C GLU A 29 4.01 51.59 42.15
N PHE A 30 4.15 51.48 43.46
CA PHE A 30 5.36 51.84 44.16
C PHE A 30 6.15 50.59 44.61
N ASP A 31 7.26 50.34 43.90
CA ASP A 31 8.16 49.22 44.14
C ASP A 31 9.55 49.71 44.54
N THR A 32 10.09 49.17 45.61
CA THR A 32 11.41 49.54 46.12
C THR A 32 12.32 48.33 46.21
N CYS A 33 13.61 48.55 45.92
CA CYS A 33 14.63 47.54 46.18
C CYS A 33 14.90 47.43 47.69
N LEU A 34 15.44 46.29 48.12
CA LEU A 34 15.74 46.04 49.53
C LEU A 34 16.68 47.09 50.15
N GLN A 35 17.61 47.63 49.36
CA GLN A 35 18.56 48.65 49.83
C GLN A 35 17.87 49.98 50.11
N CYS A 36 17.03 50.46 49.19
CA CYS A 36 16.27 51.70 49.38
C CYS A 36 15.24 51.56 50.50
N PHE A 37 14.62 50.39 50.62
CA PHE A 37 13.71 50.08 51.73
C PHE A 37 14.43 50.10 53.09
N ALA A 38 15.62 49.48 53.19
CA ALA A 38 16.39 49.42 54.42
C ALA A 38 16.87 50.79 54.92
N VAL A 39 17.13 51.74 54.01
CA VAL A 39 17.51 53.13 54.34
C VAL A 39 16.28 53.98 54.66
N GLY A 40 15.06 53.46 54.49
CA GLY A 40 13.83 54.20 54.74
C GLY A 40 13.58 55.32 53.73
N ALA A 41 13.91 55.07 52.46
CA ALA A 41 13.80 56.07 51.40
C ALA A 41 12.34 56.50 51.17
N GLU A 42 12.08 57.81 51.27
CA GLU A 42 10.76 58.41 51.02
C GLU A 42 10.79 59.26 49.76
N ILE A 43 9.77 59.15 48.91
CA ILE A 43 9.64 59.98 47.70
C ILE A 43 8.16 60.26 47.40
N GLY A 44 7.84 61.53 47.12
CA GLY A 44 6.48 61.96 46.82
C GLY A 44 5.49 61.64 47.94
N PRO A 45 4.34 60.99 47.65
CA PRO A 45 3.34 60.62 48.67
C PRO A 45 3.71 59.37 49.47
N HIS A 46 4.83 58.71 49.18
CA HIS A 46 5.26 57.51 49.90
C HIS A 46 5.92 57.85 51.23
N LYS A 47 5.60 57.06 52.27
CA LYS A 47 6.20 57.12 53.61
C LYS A 47 6.74 55.77 54.03
N ASN A 48 7.85 55.78 54.77
CA ASN A 48 8.52 54.57 55.24
C ASN A 48 7.65 53.72 56.20
N ASP A 49 6.66 54.34 56.85
CA ASP A 49 5.69 53.69 57.73
C ASP A 49 4.50 53.05 57.00
N HIS A 50 4.44 53.14 55.66
CA HIS A 50 3.37 52.50 54.91
C HIS A 50 3.44 50.97 54.99
N SER A 51 2.27 50.33 55.09
CA SER A 51 2.17 48.88 54.99
C SER A 51 2.73 48.40 53.65
N TYR A 52 3.55 47.35 53.69
CA TYR A 52 4.25 46.81 52.53
C TYR A 52 4.12 45.28 52.45
N LYS A 53 4.44 44.72 51.29
CA LYS A 53 4.56 43.28 51.06
C LYS A 53 5.81 42.95 50.27
N PHE A 54 6.41 41.79 50.55
CA PHE A 54 7.49 41.25 49.75
C PHE A 54 6.92 40.50 48.56
N VAL A 55 7.42 40.81 47.37
CA VAL A 55 7.08 40.12 46.12
C VAL A 55 8.36 39.49 45.58
N ASP A 56 8.40 38.16 45.57
CA ASP A 56 9.48 37.40 44.96
C ASP A 56 9.12 37.06 43.51
N HIS A 57 10.11 37.10 42.62
CA HIS A 57 9.95 36.73 41.21
C HIS A 57 10.19 35.22 41.00
N CYS A 58 9.64 34.40 41.89
CA CYS A 58 9.74 32.94 41.87
C CYS A 58 11.19 32.43 41.79
N ALA A 59 12.11 33.07 42.54
CA ALA A 59 13.51 32.64 42.62
C ALA A 59 13.68 31.35 43.44
N ALA A 60 12.70 31.03 44.30
CA ALA A 60 12.64 29.77 45.02
C ALA A 60 12.27 28.59 44.11
N SER A 61 12.77 27.40 44.46
CA SER A 61 12.34 26.17 43.81
C SER A 61 11.00 25.71 44.37
N ILE A 62 10.04 25.48 43.47
CA ILE A 62 8.66 25.10 43.84
C ILE A 62 8.60 23.64 44.31
N PHE A 63 9.34 22.74 43.63
CA PHE A 63 9.20 21.31 43.82
C PHE A 63 10.25 20.68 44.74
N GLY A 64 11.38 21.36 44.98
CA GLY A 64 12.49 20.88 45.82
C GLY A 64 13.20 19.64 45.26
N GLY A 65 14.53 19.55 45.42
CA GLY A 65 15.31 18.38 44.98
C GLY A 65 16.70 18.72 44.40
N LYS A 66 17.49 17.71 44.06
CA LYS A 66 18.77 17.88 43.36
C LYS A 66 18.49 18.44 41.95
N GLY A 67 19.12 19.55 41.58
CA GLY A 67 18.87 20.24 40.31
C GLY A 67 17.71 21.24 40.33
N ALA A 68 17.25 21.62 41.53
CA ALA A 68 16.17 22.55 41.85
C ALA A 68 15.84 23.56 40.73
N TRP A 69 14.81 23.25 39.95
CA TRP A 69 14.19 24.20 39.02
C TRP A 69 13.56 25.33 39.81
N THR A 70 13.86 26.56 39.42
CA THR A 70 13.22 27.74 40.00
C THR A 70 11.81 27.89 39.43
N GLY A 71 10.89 28.49 40.20
CA GLY A 71 9.54 28.74 39.67
C GLY A 71 9.54 29.62 38.42
N ARG A 72 10.56 30.48 38.26
CA ARG A 72 10.80 31.23 37.03
C ARG A 72 11.12 30.32 35.84
N GLU A 73 12.04 29.38 35.99
CA GLU A 73 12.41 28.44 34.92
C GLU A 73 11.22 27.55 34.51
N GLU A 74 10.41 27.11 35.48
CA GLU A 74 9.20 26.32 35.23
C GLU A 74 8.14 27.09 34.43
N LEU A 75 7.93 28.37 34.74
CA LEU A 75 7.01 29.20 33.97
C LEU A 75 7.52 29.47 32.56
N LEU A 76 8.82 29.78 32.39
CA LEU A 76 9.42 29.95 31.07
C LEU A 76 9.34 28.66 30.23
N LEU A 77 9.49 27.50 30.87
CA LEU A 77 9.30 26.20 30.22
C LEU A 77 7.88 26.05 29.69
N LEU A 78 6.86 26.37 30.49
CA LEU A 78 5.45 26.28 30.08
C LEU A 78 5.12 27.26 28.96
N ASP A 79 5.54 28.52 29.09
CA ASP A 79 5.34 29.55 28.07
C ASP A 79 6.01 29.15 26.74
N ALA A 80 7.23 28.61 26.80
CA ALA A 80 7.96 28.14 25.63
C ALA A 80 7.28 26.93 24.97
N VAL A 81 6.73 25.99 25.74
CA VAL A 81 5.99 24.86 25.18
C VAL A 81 4.67 25.32 24.55
N GLU A 82 3.99 26.31 25.12
CA GLU A 82 2.81 26.93 24.51
C GLU A 82 3.14 27.61 23.17
N LEU A 83 4.26 28.34 23.11
CA LEU A 83 4.67 29.10 21.92
C LEU A 83 5.22 28.22 20.78
N TYR A 84 6.12 27.28 21.10
CA TYR A 84 6.84 26.49 20.09
C TYR A 84 6.24 25.11 19.85
N GLY A 85 5.31 24.67 20.70
CA GLY A 85 4.68 23.37 20.65
C GLY A 85 5.54 22.23 21.18
N PHE A 86 4.86 21.18 21.66
CA PHE A 86 5.50 19.97 22.20
C PHE A 86 6.35 19.25 21.13
N GLY A 87 7.61 18.95 21.47
CA GLY A 87 8.55 18.24 20.59
C GLY A 87 9.67 19.10 20.02
N ASN A 88 9.52 20.43 20.01
CA ASN A 88 10.55 21.37 19.54
C ASN A 88 11.51 21.79 20.67
N TRP A 89 12.12 20.82 21.36
CA TRP A 89 12.90 21.04 22.58
C TRP A 89 14.12 21.95 22.40
N ASP A 90 14.67 22.04 21.19
CA ASP A 90 15.77 22.95 20.86
C ASP A 90 15.36 24.42 21.01
N LEU A 91 14.16 24.79 20.54
CA LEU A 91 13.63 26.14 20.67
C LEU A 91 13.18 26.44 22.10
N VAL A 92 12.62 25.44 22.78
CA VAL A 92 12.18 25.56 24.17
C VAL A 92 13.38 25.80 25.09
N SER A 93 14.48 25.06 24.93
CA SER A 93 15.71 25.26 25.69
C SER A 93 16.34 26.64 25.43
N ASN A 94 16.34 27.11 24.18
CA ASN A 94 16.82 28.46 23.86
C ASN A 94 15.97 29.56 24.51
N HIS A 95 14.68 29.32 24.77
CA HIS A 95 13.79 30.29 25.44
C HIS A 95 13.98 30.31 26.96
N VAL A 96 14.33 29.17 27.56
CA VAL A 96 14.64 29.06 28.99
C VAL A 96 16.06 29.60 29.28
N GLU A 97 16.98 29.51 28.32
CA GLU A 97 18.39 29.97 28.34
C GLU A 97 19.31 29.30 29.39
N THR A 98 18.76 28.81 30.51
CA THR A 98 19.53 28.31 31.66
C THR A 98 19.76 26.79 31.65
N ARG A 99 19.02 26.03 30.83
CA ARG A 99 18.98 24.55 30.86
C ARG A 99 19.15 23.93 29.48
N THR A 100 19.65 22.70 29.44
CA THR A 100 19.87 21.95 28.19
C THR A 100 18.56 21.36 27.63
N THR A 101 18.56 21.01 26.35
CA THR A 101 17.40 20.44 25.64
C THR A 101 16.88 19.15 26.27
N GLU A 102 17.78 18.30 26.75
CA GLU A 102 17.44 17.04 27.40
C GLU A 102 16.82 17.29 28.79
N GLU A 103 17.38 18.20 29.58
CA GLU A 103 16.86 18.55 30.92
C GLU A 103 15.47 19.17 30.83
N VAL A 104 15.26 20.10 29.88
CA VAL A 104 13.97 20.77 29.62
C VAL A 104 12.91 19.76 29.23
N ARG A 105 13.25 18.81 28.36
CA ARG A 105 12.35 17.73 27.94
C ARG A 105 11.99 16.84 29.13
N ASP A 106 12.99 16.36 29.85
CA ASP A 106 12.80 15.37 30.90
C ASP A 106 12.06 15.95 32.11
N GLU A 107 12.27 17.22 32.45
CA GLU A 107 11.47 17.91 33.48
C GLU A 107 10.01 18.05 33.03
N TYR A 108 9.76 18.49 31.79
CA TYR A 108 8.39 18.65 31.28
C TYR A 108 7.61 17.32 31.31
N ILE A 109 8.24 16.24 30.81
CA ILE A 109 7.63 14.92 30.76
C ILE A 109 7.41 14.38 32.19
N SER A 110 8.43 14.40 33.03
CA SER A 110 8.35 13.80 34.36
C SER A 110 7.39 14.53 35.31
N ARG A 111 7.19 15.85 35.15
CA ARG A 111 6.31 16.65 36.01
C ARG A 111 4.90 16.85 35.47
N TYR A 112 4.78 17.27 34.21
CA TYR A 112 3.51 17.70 33.63
C TYR A 112 2.79 16.60 32.83
N LEU A 113 3.47 15.52 32.42
CA LEU A 113 2.83 14.39 31.75
C LEU A 113 2.73 13.16 32.67
N GLU A 114 3.86 12.66 33.15
CA GLU A 114 3.93 11.43 33.95
C GLU A 114 3.80 11.68 35.45
N GLY A 115 4.02 12.93 35.87
CA GLY A 115 3.96 13.36 37.25
C GLY A 115 2.54 13.50 37.79
N ASN A 116 2.44 13.98 39.03
CA ASN A 116 1.15 14.15 39.71
C ASN A 116 0.27 15.21 39.01
N ILE A 117 0.88 16.25 38.44
CA ILE A 117 0.16 17.29 37.69
C ILE A 117 -0.48 16.67 36.47
N GLY A 118 0.31 15.94 35.66
CA GLY A 118 -0.20 15.24 34.49
C GLY A 118 -1.31 14.25 34.83
N LYS A 119 -1.13 13.42 35.85
CA LYS A 119 -2.18 12.48 36.26
C LYS A 119 -3.48 13.18 36.66
N ALA A 120 -3.41 14.34 37.30
CA ALA A 120 -4.61 15.10 37.67
C ALA A 120 -5.25 15.80 36.46
N THR A 121 -4.47 16.31 35.51
CA THR A 121 -4.98 17.04 34.33
C THR A 121 -5.46 16.12 33.21
N TRP A 122 -4.84 14.95 33.03
CA TRP A 122 -5.17 13.99 31.97
C TRP A 122 -6.22 12.93 32.39
N ALA A 123 -6.48 12.73 33.68
CA ALA A 123 -7.42 11.70 34.16
C ALA A 123 -8.84 11.83 33.58
N GLU A 124 -9.33 13.06 33.37
CA GLU A 124 -10.63 13.27 32.72
C GLU A 124 -10.61 12.87 31.24
N LEU A 125 -9.53 13.16 30.51
CA LEU A 125 -9.38 12.82 29.09
C LEU A 125 -9.26 11.31 28.85
N GLU A 126 -8.62 10.58 29.76
CA GLU A 126 -8.49 9.12 29.66
C GLU A 126 -9.84 8.42 29.85
N ASN A 127 -10.69 8.96 30.73
CA ASN A 127 -12.05 8.48 30.97
C ASN A 127 -13.07 8.97 29.91
N HIS A 128 -12.80 10.09 29.24
CA HIS A 128 -13.65 10.69 28.21
C HIS A 128 -13.14 10.51 26.79
N ARG A 129 -12.16 9.63 26.56
CA ARG A 129 -11.68 9.37 25.21
C ARG A 129 -12.87 8.91 24.36
N PRO A 130 -13.26 9.67 23.33
CA PRO A 130 -14.41 9.29 22.52
C PRO A 130 -14.10 7.92 21.91
N ILE A 131 -14.91 6.93 22.27
CA ILE A 131 -14.90 5.65 21.60
C ILE A 131 -15.40 5.93 20.19
N LEU A 132 -14.47 6.13 19.26
CA LEU A 132 -14.79 6.28 17.85
C LEU A 132 -15.30 4.93 17.36
N TYR A 133 -16.62 4.78 17.37
CA TYR A 133 -17.28 3.68 16.70
C TYR A 133 -17.12 3.90 15.20
N ASP A 134 -16.33 3.05 14.56
CA ASP A 134 -16.28 3.01 13.10
C ASP A 134 -17.64 2.55 12.59
N HIS A 135 -18.45 3.50 12.15
CA HIS A 135 -19.78 3.27 11.60
C HIS A 135 -19.73 2.79 10.15
N VAL A 136 -18.54 2.58 9.57
CA VAL A 136 -18.43 1.82 8.33
C VAL A 136 -18.80 0.38 8.69
N PRO A 137 -19.96 -0.14 8.25
CA PRO A 137 -20.23 -1.56 8.44
C PRO A 137 -19.07 -2.30 7.78
N GLU A 138 -18.40 -3.19 8.52
CA GLU A 138 -17.44 -4.12 7.92
C GLU A 138 -18.14 -4.70 6.70
N ASP A 139 -17.68 -4.34 5.50
CA ASP A 139 -18.27 -4.80 4.26
C ASP A 139 -18.03 -6.31 4.25
N SER A 140 -18.96 -7.08 4.80
CA SER A 140 -18.89 -8.52 4.89
C SER A 140 -18.96 -9.15 3.50
N GLY A 141 -19.09 -8.35 2.43
CA GLY A 141 -19.35 -8.86 1.11
C GLY A 141 -20.57 -9.81 1.13
N PRO A 142 -20.73 -10.64 0.10
CA PRO A 142 -21.83 -11.59 0.03
C PRO A 142 -21.67 -12.80 0.97
N LEU A 143 -20.57 -12.93 1.71
CA LEU A 143 -20.27 -14.09 2.55
C LEU A 143 -19.77 -13.64 3.93
N SER A 144 -20.51 -14.02 4.97
CA SER A 144 -20.27 -13.74 6.40
C SER A 144 -18.78 -13.52 6.77
N PRO A 145 -18.46 -12.52 7.61
CA PRO A 145 -17.07 -12.19 8.01
C PRO A 145 -16.36 -13.35 8.72
N VAL A 146 -17.11 -14.34 9.23
CA VAL A 146 -16.57 -15.59 9.81
C VAL A 146 -15.96 -16.51 8.73
N ALA A 147 -16.42 -16.42 7.48
CA ALA A 147 -15.94 -17.24 6.37
C ALA A 147 -14.73 -16.61 5.63
N THR A 148 -14.59 -15.28 5.63
CA THR A 148 -13.40 -14.61 5.08
C THR A 148 -12.38 -14.40 6.20
N SER A 149 -11.46 -15.34 6.37
CA SER A 149 -10.24 -15.13 7.16
C SER A 149 -9.62 -13.76 6.86
N ARG A 150 -9.12 -13.02 7.86
CA ARG A 150 -8.36 -11.78 7.64
C ARG A 150 -7.36 -12.02 6.51
N LEU A 151 -7.57 -11.37 5.37
CA LEU A 151 -6.73 -11.57 4.20
C LEU A 151 -5.27 -11.32 4.60
N PRO A 152 -4.32 -12.12 4.08
CA PRO A 152 -2.92 -11.92 4.38
C PRO A 152 -2.50 -10.49 4.04
N PRO A 153 -1.54 -9.90 4.79
CA PRO A 153 -1.00 -8.59 4.47
C PRO A 153 -0.50 -8.54 3.02
N LEU A 154 -0.53 -7.35 2.43
CA LEU A 154 0.00 -7.14 1.09
C LEU A 154 1.52 -7.37 1.10
N GLU A 155 2.00 -8.26 0.24
CA GLU A 155 3.43 -8.55 0.08
C GLU A 155 4.09 -7.42 -0.73
N VAL A 156 4.72 -6.46 -0.04
CA VAL A 156 5.38 -5.31 -0.65
C VAL A 156 6.68 -5.01 0.10
N THR A 157 7.77 -4.77 -0.62
CA THR A 157 9.01 -4.30 0.01
C THR A 157 8.87 -2.84 0.46
N PRO A 158 9.62 -2.35 1.46
CA PRO A 158 9.51 -0.96 1.91
C PRO A 158 9.78 0.06 0.78
N GLU A 159 10.65 -0.26 -0.17
CA GLU A 159 10.93 0.57 -1.35
C GLU A 159 9.74 0.63 -2.32
N GLU A 160 9.14 -0.53 -2.60
CA GLU A 160 7.94 -0.64 -3.45
C GLU A 160 6.74 0.08 -2.80
N ALA A 161 6.59 -0.04 -1.49
CA ALA A 161 5.55 0.64 -0.73
C ALA A 161 5.71 2.15 -0.83
N ARG A 162 6.95 2.65 -0.72
CA ARG A 162 7.24 4.08 -0.92
C ARG A 162 6.92 4.55 -2.33
N LEU A 163 7.24 3.76 -3.36
CA LEU A 163 6.92 4.11 -4.76
C LEU A 163 5.41 4.23 -5.01
N LEU A 164 4.61 3.42 -4.31
CA LEU A 164 3.15 3.42 -4.39
C LEU A 164 2.47 4.41 -3.45
N GLY A 165 3.22 5.06 -2.54
CA GLY A 165 2.64 5.81 -1.43
C GLY A 165 1.79 4.93 -0.50
N TYR A 166 2.06 3.63 -0.44
CA TYR A 166 1.35 2.68 0.40
C TYR A 166 1.94 2.68 1.82
N LYS A 167 1.07 2.69 2.84
CA LYS A 167 1.41 2.68 4.26
C LYS A 167 1.03 1.32 4.87
N PRO A 168 1.98 0.36 5.00
CA PRO A 168 1.67 -1.02 5.37
C PRO A 168 0.96 -1.19 6.72
N HIS A 169 1.29 -0.36 7.72
CA HIS A 169 0.67 -0.45 9.05
C HIS A 169 -0.79 -0.01 9.09
N ARG A 170 -1.26 0.73 8.08
CA ARG A 170 -2.63 1.26 8.01
C ARG A 170 -3.45 0.69 6.83
N ASP A 171 -2.84 -0.12 5.96
CA ASP A 171 -3.45 -0.63 4.72
C ASP A 171 -4.04 0.50 3.83
N ASP A 172 -3.31 1.62 3.75
CA ASP A 172 -3.76 2.86 3.10
C ASP A 172 -2.80 3.36 2.04
N TYR A 173 -3.35 3.99 1.00
CA TYR A 173 -2.58 4.67 -0.03
C TYR A 173 -2.65 6.18 0.16
N GLU A 174 -1.56 6.89 -0.13
CA GLU A 174 -1.54 8.35 -0.19
C GLU A 174 -2.53 8.90 -1.22
N ARG A 175 -2.73 8.17 -2.33
CA ARG A 175 -3.73 8.49 -3.35
C ARG A 175 -4.69 7.31 -3.52
N GLU A 176 -5.87 7.45 -2.95
CA GLU A 176 -6.92 6.44 -3.00
C GLU A 176 -7.68 6.44 -4.33
N TYR A 177 -8.39 5.33 -4.58
CA TYR A 177 -9.34 5.28 -5.68
C TYR A 177 -10.49 6.26 -5.43
N ASN A 178 -10.73 7.16 -6.41
CA ASN A 178 -11.79 8.15 -6.38
C ASN A 178 -11.69 9.13 -5.18
N MET A 179 -10.63 9.93 -5.15
CA MET A 179 -10.41 11.01 -4.15
C MET A 179 -11.47 12.13 -4.19
N GLU A 180 -12.27 12.18 -5.26
CA GLU A 180 -13.35 13.16 -5.42
C GLU A 180 -14.62 12.73 -4.68
N ALA A 181 -14.67 11.52 -4.12
CA ALA A 181 -15.82 11.05 -3.34
C ALA A 181 -16.07 11.94 -2.12
N GLU A 182 -15.00 12.39 -1.46
CA GLU A 182 -15.04 13.25 -0.28
C GLU A 182 -15.62 14.64 -0.61
N GLN A 183 -15.51 15.11 -1.86
CA GLN A 183 -16.10 16.38 -2.30
C GLN A 183 -17.63 16.37 -2.26
N LEU A 184 -18.27 15.18 -2.31
CA LEU A 184 -19.73 15.07 -2.22
C LEU A 184 -20.25 15.45 -0.84
N VAL A 185 -19.44 15.22 0.20
CA VAL A 185 -19.85 15.42 1.60
C VAL A 185 -19.16 16.64 2.22
N SER A 186 -18.10 17.17 1.59
CA SER A 186 -17.31 18.29 2.14
C SER A 186 -18.10 19.58 2.37
N LYS A 187 -19.18 19.80 1.62
CA LYS A 187 -20.07 20.98 1.75
C LYS A 187 -21.40 20.65 2.42
N LEU A 188 -21.55 19.44 2.95
CA LEU A 188 -22.79 19.02 3.59
C LEU A 188 -22.89 19.66 4.98
N GLN A 189 -23.82 20.59 5.15
CA GLN A 189 -24.18 21.16 6.46
C GLN A 189 -25.40 20.41 6.99
N LEU A 190 -25.43 20.08 8.28
CA LEU A 190 -26.52 19.32 8.91
C LEU A 190 -27.20 20.22 9.94
N ASP A 191 -28.30 20.86 9.54
CA ASP A 191 -29.04 21.78 10.39
C ASP A 191 -30.36 21.13 10.79
N THR A 192 -30.29 20.26 11.79
CA THR A 192 -31.40 19.39 12.24
C THR A 192 -32.69 20.12 12.64
N ASN A 193 -32.64 21.43 12.90
CA ASN A 193 -33.79 22.24 13.30
C ASN A 193 -34.40 23.07 12.16
N GLU A 194 -33.64 23.34 11.09
CA GLU A 194 -34.04 24.23 9.99
C GLU A 194 -34.24 23.46 8.66
N ASP A 195 -33.64 22.27 8.54
CA ASP A 195 -33.74 21.46 7.34
C ASP A 195 -35.16 20.95 7.11
N THR A 196 -35.69 21.20 5.92
CA THR A 196 -36.97 20.61 5.48
C THR A 196 -36.79 19.11 5.20
N ASP A 197 -37.84 18.28 5.35
CA ASP A 197 -37.81 16.84 5.03
C ASP A 197 -37.21 16.51 3.66
N LEU A 198 -37.45 17.35 2.65
CA LEU A 198 -36.87 17.22 1.31
C LEU A 198 -35.35 17.44 1.30
N GLU A 199 -34.86 18.41 2.07
CA GLU A 199 -33.43 18.71 2.21
C GLU A 199 -32.72 17.60 2.96
N VAL A 200 -33.34 17.08 4.03
CA VAL A 200 -32.86 15.89 4.74
C VAL A 200 -32.76 14.70 3.79
N ALA A 201 -33.80 14.42 2.99
CA ALA A 201 -33.78 13.33 2.02
C ALA A 201 -32.69 13.50 0.95
N LEU A 202 -32.47 14.72 0.47
CA LEU A 202 -31.42 15.04 -0.50
C LEU A 202 -30.03 14.84 0.12
N LYS A 203 -29.81 15.32 1.35
CA LYS A 203 -28.55 15.10 2.09
C LYS A 203 -28.28 13.62 2.33
N LEU A 204 -29.30 12.85 2.73
CA LEU A 204 -29.20 11.39 2.87
C LEU A 204 -28.85 10.69 1.55
N SER A 205 -29.40 11.16 0.42
CA SER A 205 -29.06 10.62 -0.90
C SER A 205 -27.59 10.88 -1.28
N MET A 206 -27.06 12.06 -0.94
CA MET A 206 -25.65 12.39 -1.15
C MET A 206 -24.74 11.49 -0.30
N VAL A 207 -25.10 11.28 0.96
CA VAL A 207 -24.38 10.37 1.87
C VAL A 207 -24.42 8.94 1.34
N ASP A 208 -25.57 8.44 0.86
CA ASP A 208 -25.66 7.09 0.27
C ASP A 208 -24.78 6.95 -0.98
N ILE A 209 -24.74 7.95 -1.86
CA ILE A 209 -23.82 7.96 -3.01
C ILE A 209 -22.35 7.88 -2.54
N TYR A 210 -21.99 8.64 -1.49
CA TYR A 210 -20.65 8.58 -0.89
C TYR A 210 -20.35 7.20 -0.29
N THR A 211 -21.28 6.62 0.49
CA THR A 211 -21.13 5.27 1.06
C THR A 211 -20.93 4.21 -0.02
N ARG A 212 -21.64 4.28 -1.15
CA ARG A 212 -21.44 3.38 -2.29
C ARG A 212 -20.04 3.51 -2.89
N ARG A 213 -19.51 4.75 -3.00
CA ARG A 213 -18.13 4.99 -3.45
C ARG A 213 -17.10 4.42 -2.47
N LEU A 214 -17.32 4.55 -1.15
CA LEU A 214 -16.46 3.95 -0.12
C LEU A 214 -16.47 2.42 -0.16
N ARG A 215 -17.64 1.78 -0.28
CA ARG A 215 -17.75 0.32 -0.42
C ARG A 215 -16.95 -0.19 -1.61
N GLU A 216 -17.07 0.50 -2.74
CA GLU A 216 -16.37 0.12 -3.95
C GLU A 216 -14.84 0.36 -3.87
N ARG A 217 -14.40 1.37 -3.10
CA ARG A 217 -12.98 1.56 -2.73
C ARG A 217 -12.48 0.41 -1.85
N ALA A 218 -13.22 0.06 -0.80
CA ALA A 218 -12.90 -1.06 0.10
C ALA A 218 -12.86 -2.41 -0.66
N ARG A 219 -13.82 -2.64 -1.57
CA ARG A 219 -13.85 -3.81 -2.46
C ARG A 219 -12.59 -3.90 -3.33
N ARG A 220 -12.15 -2.79 -3.93
CA ARG A 220 -10.90 -2.76 -4.71
C ARG A 220 -9.68 -3.11 -3.85
N LYS A 221 -9.53 -2.51 -2.67
CA LYS A 221 -8.44 -2.83 -1.74
C LYS A 221 -8.43 -4.31 -1.37
N ARG A 222 -9.61 -4.87 -1.07
CA ARG A 222 -9.79 -6.29 -0.78
C ARG A 222 -9.29 -7.19 -1.92
N ILE A 223 -9.67 -6.89 -3.16
CA ILE A 223 -9.24 -7.65 -4.35
C ILE A 223 -7.72 -7.53 -4.56
N VAL A 224 -7.17 -6.33 -4.41
CA VAL A 224 -5.73 -6.09 -4.55
C VAL A 224 -4.93 -6.94 -3.56
N ARG A 225 -5.40 -7.01 -2.32
CA ARG A 225 -4.79 -7.80 -1.24
C ARG A 225 -4.97 -9.31 -1.45
N ASP A 226 -6.19 -9.77 -1.69
CA ASP A 226 -6.47 -11.20 -1.87
C ASP A 226 -5.65 -11.80 -3.03
N TYR A 227 -5.62 -11.13 -4.17
CA TYR A 227 -4.86 -11.60 -5.32
C TYR A 227 -3.39 -11.19 -5.31
N GLN A 228 -2.91 -10.47 -4.28
CA GLN A 228 -1.54 -9.96 -4.17
C GLN A 228 -1.11 -9.24 -5.47
N LEU A 229 -1.98 -8.37 -5.98
CA LEU A 229 -1.81 -7.75 -7.31
C LEU A 229 -0.58 -6.84 -7.37
N VAL A 230 -0.23 -6.19 -6.25
CA VAL A 230 0.96 -5.33 -6.16
C VAL A 230 2.24 -6.16 -6.27
N SER A 231 2.35 -7.25 -5.51
CA SER A 231 3.47 -8.21 -5.61
C SER A 231 3.63 -8.73 -7.04
N LYS A 232 2.52 -9.16 -7.66
CA LYS A 232 2.50 -9.64 -9.06
C LYS A 232 2.91 -8.55 -10.06
N PHE A 233 2.52 -7.30 -9.84
CA PHE A 233 2.90 -6.17 -10.68
C PHE A 233 4.42 -5.97 -10.68
N PHE A 234 5.05 -5.93 -9.50
CA PHE A 234 6.50 -5.77 -9.40
C PHE A 234 7.28 -7.00 -9.90
N ALA A 235 6.80 -8.21 -9.65
CA ALA A 235 7.40 -9.43 -10.21
C ALA A 235 7.42 -9.40 -11.76
N ASN A 236 6.34 -8.92 -12.39
CA ASN A 236 6.27 -8.76 -13.84
C ASN A 236 7.24 -7.69 -14.36
N LEU A 237 7.46 -6.61 -13.61
CA LEU A 237 8.46 -5.57 -13.93
C LEU A 237 9.89 -6.11 -13.85
N ARG A 238 10.18 -6.97 -12.86
CA ARG A 238 11.48 -7.62 -12.66
C ARG A 238 11.79 -8.69 -13.72
N LYS A 239 10.80 -9.07 -14.54
CA LYS A 239 10.90 -10.18 -15.52
C LYS A 239 11.33 -11.48 -14.86
N ASP A 240 10.84 -11.73 -13.64
CA ASP A 240 11.08 -13.00 -12.97
C ASP A 240 10.65 -14.15 -13.89
N PRO A 241 11.40 -15.26 -13.92
CA PRO A 241 11.13 -16.35 -14.83
C PRO A 241 9.67 -16.78 -14.67
N PRO A 242 8.87 -16.78 -15.75
CA PRO A 242 7.46 -17.11 -15.64
C PRO A 242 7.35 -18.53 -15.08
N LYS A 243 6.41 -18.73 -14.15
CA LYS A 243 6.02 -20.07 -13.71
C LYS A 243 5.79 -20.94 -14.94
N ARG A 244 6.19 -22.22 -14.87
CA ARG A 244 6.07 -23.17 -15.98
C ARG A 244 4.69 -23.03 -16.62
N PRO A 245 4.61 -22.90 -17.95
CA PRO A 245 3.34 -22.67 -18.62
C PRO A 245 2.38 -23.82 -18.28
N LEU A 246 1.20 -23.47 -17.77
CA LEU A 246 0.15 -24.42 -17.42
C LEU A 246 -0.16 -25.33 -18.62
N THR A 247 -0.32 -26.62 -18.36
CA THR A 247 -0.74 -27.58 -19.39
C THR A 247 -2.14 -27.25 -19.89
N LYS A 248 -2.53 -27.79 -21.05
CA LYS A 248 -3.87 -27.57 -21.60
C LYS A 248 -4.96 -28.01 -20.60
N GLU A 249 -4.76 -29.16 -19.96
CA GLU A 249 -5.71 -29.71 -18.99
C GLU A 249 -5.85 -28.83 -17.74
N GLN A 250 -4.74 -28.28 -17.24
CA GLN A 250 -4.76 -27.34 -16.11
C GLN A 250 -5.47 -26.03 -16.46
N ARG A 251 -5.29 -25.52 -17.69
CA ARG A 251 -6.01 -24.33 -18.17
C ARG A 251 -7.51 -24.59 -18.27
N ASP A 252 -7.89 -25.72 -18.85
CA ASP A 252 -9.29 -26.11 -19.00
C ASP A 252 -9.97 -26.32 -17.63
N LEU A 253 -9.24 -26.85 -16.64
CA LEU A 253 -9.73 -26.96 -15.26
C LEU A 253 -9.96 -25.59 -14.64
N ARG A 254 -8.98 -24.68 -14.72
CA ARG A 254 -9.08 -23.32 -14.18
C ARG A 254 -10.24 -22.53 -14.79
N GLU A 255 -10.50 -22.69 -16.08
CA GLU A 255 -11.63 -22.03 -16.73
C GLU A 255 -12.97 -22.57 -16.22
N LYS A 256 -13.08 -23.89 -16.03
CA LYS A 256 -14.30 -24.53 -15.47
C LYS A 256 -14.54 -24.14 -14.02
N THR A 257 -13.48 -23.98 -13.22
CA THR A 257 -13.61 -23.60 -11.81
C THR A 257 -13.67 -22.09 -11.59
N ARG A 258 -13.56 -21.27 -12.65
CA ARG A 258 -13.57 -19.81 -12.57
C ARG A 258 -14.82 -19.25 -11.88
N VAL A 259 -15.96 -19.89 -12.08
CA VAL A 259 -17.23 -19.51 -11.46
C VAL A 259 -17.18 -19.53 -9.93
N PHE A 260 -16.32 -20.36 -9.32
CA PHE A 260 -16.18 -20.44 -7.87
C PHE A 260 -15.29 -19.33 -7.30
N ALA A 261 -14.54 -18.59 -8.13
CA ALA A 261 -13.70 -17.48 -7.68
C ALA A 261 -14.51 -16.30 -7.12
N GLN A 262 -15.83 -16.27 -7.33
CA GLN A 262 -16.70 -15.26 -6.72
C GLN A 262 -17.03 -15.56 -5.24
N PHE A 263 -16.81 -16.80 -4.80
CA PHE A 263 -17.15 -17.28 -3.45
C PHE A 263 -15.93 -17.66 -2.63
N LEU A 264 -14.77 -17.77 -3.25
CA LEU A 264 -13.53 -18.20 -2.62
C LEU A 264 -12.50 -17.09 -2.73
N THR A 265 -11.68 -16.93 -1.69
CA THR A 265 -10.46 -16.11 -1.80
C THR A 265 -9.51 -16.70 -2.84
N SER A 266 -8.59 -15.89 -3.37
CA SER A 266 -7.58 -16.36 -4.34
C SER A 266 -6.80 -17.56 -3.81
N GLY A 267 -6.44 -17.55 -2.52
CA GLY A 267 -5.71 -18.65 -1.89
C GLY A 267 -6.52 -19.93 -1.79
N GLU A 268 -7.79 -19.84 -1.40
CA GLU A 268 -8.69 -21.00 -1.33
C GLU A 268 -8.99 -21.57 -2.71
N HIS A 269 -9.22 -20.71 -3.71
CA HIS A 269 -9.48 -21.13 -5.09
C HIS A 269 -8.30 -21.92 -5.65
N ASP A 270 -7.06 -21.44 -5.45
CA ASP A 270 -5.85 -22.15 -5.88
C ASP A 270 -5.68 -23.49 -5.12
N ARG A 271 -6.03 -23.56 -3.83
CA ARG A 271 -6.03 -24.82 -3.06
C ARG A 271 -7.04 -25.83 -3.59
N VAL A 272 -8.23 -25.39 -3.96
CA VAL A 272 -9.26 -26.26 -4.57
C VAL A 272 -8.75 -26.81 -5.91
N ILE A 273 -8.19 -25.96 -6.77
CA ILE A 273 -7.60 -26.39 -8.04
C ILE A 273 -6.51 -27.43 -7.80
N ALA A 274 -5.56 -27.14 -6.90
CA ALA A 274 -4.47 -28.07 -6.58
C ALA A 274 -4.97 -29.40 -6.02
N SER A 275 -6.05 -29.39 -5.23
CA SER A 275 -6.65 -30.61 -4.68
C SER A 275 -7.32 -31.44 -5.77
N ILE A 276 -8.04 -30.83 -6.71
CA ILE A 276 -8.65 -31.52 -7.85
C ILE A 276 -7.56 -32.10 -8.78
N GLU A 277 -6.48 -31.36 -9.02
CA GLU A 277 -5.34 -31.86 -9.80
C GLU A 277 -4.71 -33.09 -9.14
N ARG A 278 -4.43 -33.01 -7.83
CA ARG A 278 -3.88 -34.12 -7.04
C ARG A 278 -4.81 -35.32 -7.01
N GLU A 279 -6.11 -35.10 -6.85
CA GLU A 279 -7.10 -36.18 -6.88
C GLU A 279 -7.08 -36.93 -8.22
N ARG A 280 -7.03 -36.20 -9.34
CA ARG A 280 -6.94 -36.81 -10.67
C ARG A 280 -5.65 -37.61 -10.85
N GLU A 281 -4.53 -37.07 -10.39
CA GLU A 281 -3.24 -37.76 -10.42
C GLU A 281 -3.28 -39.06 -9.61
N LEU A 282 -3.85 -39.02 -8.40
CA LEU A 282 -4.02 -40.20 -7.55
C LEU A 282 -4.95 -41.25 -8.18
N ARG A 283 -6.08 -40.82 -8.78
CA ARG A 283 -7.00 -41.73 -9.49
C ARG A 283 -6.33 -42.37 -10.71
N HIS A 284 -5.53 -41.61 -11.46
CA HIS A 284 -4.76 -42.15 -12.58
C HIS A 284 -3.73 -43.17 -12.08
N ARG A 285 -2.97 -42.81 -11.05
CA ARG A 285 -1.96 -43.69 -10.46
C ARG A 285 -2.57 -44.97 -9.90
N LEU A 286 -3.72 -44.89 -9.24
CA LEU A 286 -4.45 -46.06 -8.76
C LEU A 286 -4.85 -46.98 -9.92
N SER A 287 -5.35 -46.41 -11.02
CA SER A 287 -5.71 -47.18 -12.22
C SER A 287 -4.50 -47.87 -12.85
N GLU A 288 -3.34 -47.21 -12.89
CA GLU A 288 -2.08 -47.81 -13.35
C GLU A 288 -1.63 -48.97 -12.45
N LEU A 289 -1.68 -48.77 -11.13
CA LEU A 289 -1.30 -49.81 -10.16
C LEU A 289 -2.22 -51.02 -10.23
N LEU A 290 -3.54 -50.82 -10.40
CA LEU A 290 -4.49 -51.91 -10.64
C LEU A 290 -4.18 -52.65 -11.94
N ARG A 291 -3.80 -51.93 -13.01
CA ARG A 291 -3.36 -52.55 -14.26
C ARG A 291 -2.09 -53.39 -14.06
N TYR A 292 -1.09 -52.88 -13.36
CA TYR A 292 0.14 -53.65 -13.08
C TYR A 292 -0.14 -54.90 -12.26
N ARG A 293 -1.03 -54.78 -11.27
CA ARG A 293 -1.49 -55.94 -10.49
C ARG A 293 -2.20 -56.98 -11.34
N SER A 294 -3.00 -56.56 -12.32
CA SER A 294 -3.66 -57.49 -13.27
C SER A 294 -2.67 -58.21 -14.20
N LEU A 295 -1.49 -57.62 -14.43
CA LEU A 295 -0.39 -58.23 -15.18
C LEU A 295 0.51 -59.11 -14.30
N GLY A 296 0.18 -59.27 -13.01
CA GLY A 296 0.94 -60.07 -12.06
C GLY A 296 2.14 -59.38 -11.43
N LEU A 297 2.36 -58.09 -11.67
CA LEU A 297 3.44 -57.32 -11.05
C LEU A 297 3.02 -56.93 -9.63
N THR A 298 3.83 -57.30 -8.63
CA THR A 298 3.49 -57.10 -7.21
C THR A 298 4.49 -56.23 -6.47
N THR A 299 5.70 -56.07 -7.00
CA THR A 299 6.74 -55.21 -6.41
C THR A 299 6.95 -53.92 -7.21
N GLN A 300 7.42 -52.88 -6.53
CA GLN A 300 7.67 -51.59 -7.18
C GLN A 300 8.83 -51.67 -8.19
N GLU A 301 9.82 -52.53 -7.92
CA GLU A 301 10.99 -52.74 -8.78
C GLU A 301 10.59 -53.41 -10.11
N GLU A 302 9.71 -54.41 -10.06
CA GLU A 302 9.11 -55.06 -11.24
C GLU A 302 8.39 -54.05 -12.15
N ILE A 303 7.66 -53.10 -11.57
CA ILE A 303 6.96 -52.05 -12.31
C ILE A 303 7.96 -51.16 -13.06
N ILE A 304 9.06 -50.76 -12.40
CA ILE A 304 10.10 -49.92 -13.02
C ILE A 304 10.74 -50.66 -14.20
N HIS A 305 11.11 -51.93 -14.04
CA HIS A 305 11.68 -52.74 -15.12
C HIS A 305 10.69 -52.94 -16.28
N TYR A 306 9.41 -53.19 -15.97
CA TYR A 306 8.36 -53.30 -16.97
C TYR A 306 8.19 -52.00 -17.77
N GLU A 307 8.15 -50.85 -17.11
CA GLU A 307 8.03 -49.54 -17.76
C GLU A 307 9.24 -49.20 -18.62
N GLN A 308 10.46 -49.52 -18.17
CA GLN A 308 11.69 -49.35 -18.95
C GLN A 308 11.68 -50.21 -20.21
N HIS A 309 11.30 -51.48 -20.10
CA HIS A 309 11.23 -52.39 -21.24
C HIS A 309 10.14 -51.95 -22.22
N ALA A 310 8.96 -51.56 -21.74
CA ALA A 310 7.88 -51.01 -22.56
C ALA A 310 8.28 -49.69 -23.23
N ALA A 311 9.01 -48.80 -22.54
CA ALA A 311 9.53 -47.57 -23.11
C ALA A 311 10.56 -47.83 -24.22
N PHE A 312 11.47 -48.78 -24.00
CA PHE A 312 12.47 -49.19 -25.00
C PHE A 312 11.81 -49.76 -26.26
N GLN A 313 10.83 -50.66 -26.10
CA GLN A 313 10.07 -51.19 -27.24
C GLN A 313 9.31 -50.09 -28.00
N ARG A 314 8.67 -49.15 -27.30
CA ARG A 314 8.02 -47.98 -27.94
C ARG A 314 9.02 -47.13 -28.72
N GLN A 315 10.21 -46.87 -28.18
CA GLN A 315 11.26 -46.12 -28.89
C GLN A 315 11.76 -46.86 -30.13
N GLN A 316 11.92 -48.18 -30.06
CA GLN A 316 12.28 -49.00 -31.22
C GLN A 316 11.21 -48.96 -32.32
N GLN A 317 9.93 -49.10 -31.97
CA GLN A 317 8.82 -48.98 -32.93
C GLN A 317 8.75 -47.58 -33.57
N VAL A 318 8.98 -46.52 -32.79
CA VAL A 318 9.06 -45.15 -33.33
C VAL A 318 10.27 -44.99 -34.27
N ARG A 319 11.42 -45.59 -33.97
CA ARG A 319 12.59 -45.59 -34.85
C ARG A 319 12.32 -46.37 -36.15
N GLN A 320 11.70 -47.53 -36.07
CA GLN A 320 11.35 -48.35 -37.24
C GLN A 320 10.30 -47.65 -38.12
N SER A 321 9.26 -47.06 -37.54
CA SER A 321 8.25 -46.29 -38.28
C SER A 321 8.82 -45.02 -38.93
N LYS A 322 9.75 -44.32 -38.26
CA LYS A 322 10.52 -43.21 -38.86
C LYS A 322 11.38 -43.70 -40.04
N SER A 323 12.09 -44.81 -39.89
CA SER A 323 12.88 -45.43 -40.97
C SER A 323 12.01 -45.84 -42.16
N ALA A 324 10.86 -46.47 -41.91
CA ALA A 324 9.88 -46.83 -42.95
C ALA A 324 9.30 -45.60 -43.66
N LYS A 325 9.03 -44.51 -42.94
CA LYS A 325 8.55 -43.23 -43.50
C LYS A 325 9.63 -42.57 -44.37
N VAL A 326 10.90 -42.63 -43.97
CA VAL A 326 12.05 -42.15 -44.75
C VAL A 326 12.24 -42.99 -46.03
N LYS A 327 12.18 -44.33 -45.93
CA LYS A 327 12.21 -45.23 -47.09
C LYS A 327 11.05 -44.96 -48.06
N ARG A 328 9.83 -44.76 -47.55
CA ARG A 328 8.66 -44.40 -48.38
C ARG A 328 8.82 -43.05 -49.07
N ASN A 329 9.41 -42.06 -48.40
CA ASN A 329 9.72 -40.77 -49.02
C ASN A 329 10.82 -40.87 -50.08
N ARG A 330 11.87 -41.69 -49.86
CA ARG A 330 12.87 -41.99 -50.89
C ARG A 330 12.23 -42.71 -52.09
N ASN A 331 11.39 -43.71 -51.88
CA ASN A 331 10.71 -44.41 -52.97
C ASN A 331 9.77 -43.48 -53.76
N ARG A 332 9.05 -42.57 -53.10
CA ARG A 332 8.27 -41.52 -53.79
C ARG A 332 9.15 -40.57 -54.60
N LEU A 333 10.34 -40.24 -54.10
CA LEU A 333 11.31 -39.41 -54.82
C LEU A 333 11.85 -40.15 -56.05
N TYR A 334 12.19 -41.44 -55.93
CA TYR A 334 12.61 -42.28 -57.06
C TYR A 334 11.50 -42.45 -58.09
N GLN A 335 10.24 -42.67 -57.67
CA GLN A 335 9.08 -42.71 -58.58
C GLN A 335 8.84 -41.38 -59.29
N PHE A 336 9.01 -40.25 -58.58
CA PHE A 336 8.92 -38.93 -59.17
C PHE A 336 10.04 -38.70 -60.21
N ALA A 337 11.28 -39.06 -59.90
CA ALA A 337 12.41 -38.97 -60.82
C ALA A 337 12.26 -39.90 -62.03
N PHE A 338 11.76 -41.13 -61.83
CA PHE A 338 11.48 -42.09 -62.90
C PHE A 338 10.39 -41.59 -63.87
N ASN A 339 9.29 -41.01 -63.35
CA ASN A 339 8.23 -40.44 -64.18
C ASN A 339 8.69 -39.20 -64.97
N LEU A 340 9.60 -38.40 -64.41
CA LEU A 340 10.27 -37.31 -65.14
C LEU A 340 11.21 -37.83 -66.23
N GLY A 341 11.94 -38.92 -65.97
CA GLY A 341 12.80 -39.59 -66.96
C GLY A 341 12.00 -40.20 -68.12
N GLN A 342 10.82 -40.77 -67.86
CA GLN A 342 9.93 -41.27 -68.92
C GLN A 342 9.33 -40.16 -69.79
N GLN A 343 9.03 -38.99 -69.21
CA GLN A 343 8.63 -37.80 -69.99
C GLN A 343 9.72 -37.30 -70.94
N TRP A 344 10.99 -37.61 -70.66
CA TRP A 344 12.12 -37.25 -71.51
C TRP A 344 12.37 -38.28 -72.62
N LEU A 345 12.27 -39.58 -72.29
CA LEU A 345 12.44 -40.69 -73.25
C LEU A 345 11.29 -40.78 -74.28
N CYS A 346 10.05 -40.45 -73.92
CA CYS A 346 8.92 -40.43 -74.86
C CYS A 346 8.91 -39.23 -75.81
N ASN A 347 9.84 -38.27 -75.68
CA ASN A 347 9.93 -37.10 -76.56
C ASN A 347 10.97 -37.23 -77.69
N VAL A 348 11.67 -38.38 -77.80
CA VAL A 348 12.70 -38.58 -78.83
C VAL A 348 12.16 -39.28 -80.09
N ASN A 349 11.01 -39.97 -80.03
CA ASN A 349 10.40 -40.62 -81.19
C ASN A 349 8.89 -40.36 -81.26
N ALA A 350 8.51 -39.20 -81.81
CA ALA A 350 7.17 -38.97 -82.37
C ALA A 350 7.18 -37.72 -83.27
N SER A 351 7.41 -37.93 -84.56
CA SER A 351 7.02 -37.01 -85.63
C SER A 351 5.49 -37.04 -85.77
N GLY A 352 4.83 -35.90 -85.57
CA GLY A 352 3.40 -35.75 -85.82
C GLY A 352 2.71 -34.74 -84.92
N LEU A 353 2.49 -33.53 -85.45
CA LEU A 353 1.40 -32.64 -85.03
C LEU A 353 0.05 -33.36 -85.28
N PRO A 354 -1.05 -33.11 -84.53
CA PRO A 354 -1.51 -31.75 -84.20
C PRO A 354 -2.27 -31.55 -82.86
N ASN A 355 -2.61 -30.27 -82.65
CA ASN A 355 -3.66 -29.71 -81.79
C ASN A 355 -3.41 -29.56 -80.27
N ARG A 356 -2.71 -28.46 -79.95
CA ARG A 356 -2.76 -27.80 -78.64
C ARG A 356 -4.14 -27.18 -78.37
N LYS A 357 -5.03 -27.89 -77.66
CA LYS A 357 -6.02 -27.21 -76.80
C LYS A 357 -5.33 -26.73 -75.52
N ARG A 358 -5.18 -25.41 -75.40
CA ARG A 358 -4.75 -24.72 -74.16
C ARG A 358 -5.73 -25.06 -73.03
N LYS A 359 -5.36 -25.94 -72.09
CA LYS A 359 -5.87 -25.88 -70.71
C LYS A 359 -4.87 -25.13 -69.84
N ARG A 360 -5.33 -24.02 -69.27
CA ARG A 360 -4.57 -23.12 -68.39
C ARG A 360 -3.99 -23.90 -67.20
N ARG A 361 -2.69 -23.73 -67.00
CA ARG A 361 -1.90 -24.22 -65.86
C ARG A 361 -2.53 -23.77 -64.53
N LYS A 362 -2.87 -24.70 -63.62
CA LYS A 362 -2.98 -24.37 -62.19
C LYS A 362 -1.55 -24.18 -61.67
N ARG A 363 -1.24 -22.97 -61.19
CA ARG A 363 0.07 -22.64 -60.60
C ARG A 363 0.33 -23.52 -59.36
N PRO A 364 1.58 -23.96 -59.14
CA PRO A 364 1.96 -24.76 -57.99
C PRO A 364 1.84 -23.94 -56.69
N LYS A 365 1.21 -24.51 -55.65
CA LYS A 365 1.21 -23.93 -54.30
C LYS A 365 2.61 -24.09 -53.70
N PHE A 366 3.47 -23.09 -53.89
CA PHE A 366 4.67 -22.94 -53.08
C PHE A 366 4.28 -22.54 -51.66
N HIS A 367 4.64 -23.39 -50.71
CA HIS A 367 4.59 -23.15 -49.28
C HIS A 367 5.59 -22.02 -48.96
N ARG A 368 5.09 -20.83 -48.63
CA ARG A 368 5.95 -19.70 -48.23
C ARG A 368 6.22 -19.81 -46.73
N LYS A 369 7.51 -19.82 -46.33
CA LYS A 369 7.93 -19.67 -44.92
C LYS A 369 7.31 -18.38 -44.37
N LYS A 370 6.77 -18.44 -43.15
CA LYS A 370 6.35 -17.27 -42.38
C LYS A 370 7.60 -16.46 -42.02
N VAL A 371 7.75 -15.29 -42.65
CA VAL A 371 8.64 -14.23 -42.17
C VAL A 371 7.78 -13.34 -41.27
N HIS A 372 8.11 -13.33 -39.98
CA HIS A 372 7.75 -12.25 -39.06
C HIS A 372 8.38 -10.96 -39.56
N VAL A 373 7.64 -9.84 -39.69
CA VAL A 373 8.06 -8.49 -39.26
C VAL A 373 6.83 -7.55 -39.19
N ALA A 374 6.69 -6.90 -38.03
CA ALA A 374 6.09 -5.60 -37.71
C ALA A 374 5.12 -4.90 -38.69
N HIS A 375 3.82 -4.98 -38.42
CA HIS A 375 2.79 -4.04 -38.92
C HIS A 375 1.88 -3.51 -37.79
N ARG A 376 2.39 -3.37 -36.56
CA ARG A 376 1.62 -2.74 -35.45
C ARG A 376 2.22 -1.44 -34.92
N ARG A 377 3.42 -1.03 -35.37
CA ARG A 377 4.01 0.27 -34.96
C ARG A 377 3.51 1.46 -35.79
N ARG A 378 3.37 1.33 -37.11
CA ARG A 378 2.93 2.45 -37.98
C ARG A 378 1.51 2.96 -37.73
N MET A 379 0.57 2.10 -37.36
CA MET A 379 -0.80 2.53 -37.01
C MET A 379 -0.84 3.31 -35.69
N ARG A 380 0.11 3.08 -34.77
CA ARG A 380 0.16 3.79 -33.48
C ARG A 380 0.83 5.16 -33.62
N GLU A 381 1.84 5.28 -34.48
CA GLU A 381 2.48 6.57 -34.79
C GLU A 381 1.56 7.50 -35.61
N GLN A 382 0.74 6.96 -36.51
CA GLN A 382 -0.23 7.76 -37.27
C GLN A 382 -1.41 8.25 -36.42
N LEU A 383 -1.81 7.50 -35.37
CA LEU A 383 -2.84 7.93 -34.42
C LEU A 383 -2.31 8.96 -33.40
N ILE A 384 -1.02 8.91 -33.06
CA ILE A 384 -0.39 9.90 -32.15
C ILE A 384 -0.17 11.24 -32.86
N ASN A 385 0.22 11.25 -34.14
CA ASN A 385 0.37 12.48 -34.91
C ASN A 385 -0.97 13.15 -35.29
N ALA A 386 -2.08 12.39 -35.31
CA ALA A 386 -3.42 12.94 -35.55
C ALA A 386 -4.06 13.59 -34.31
N GLN A 387 -3.53 13.34 -33.10
CA GLN A 387 -4.00 13.96 -31.85
C GLN A 387 -3.22 15.24 -31.46
N GLN A 388 -2.19 15.62 -32.23
CA GLN A 388 -1.37 16.82 -31.96
C GLN A 388 -1.69 18.00 -32.90
N LEU A 389 -2.78 17.92 -33.68
CA LEU A 389 -3.24 18.98 -34.57
C LEU A 389 -4.73 19.28 -34.32
N GLU A 390 -5.04 19.79 -33.13
CA GLU A 390 -6.23 20.64 -32.93
C GLU A 390 -5.73 22.05 -32.62
N PRO A 391 -6.14 23.09 -33.38
CA PRO A 391 -5.80 24.46 -33.06
C PRO A 391 -6.71 24.98 -31.94
N GLU A 392 -6.11 25.73 -31.02
CA GLU A 392 -6.81 26.58 -30.06
C GLU A 392 -7.87 27.45 -30.75
N ALA A 393 -9.10 27.40 -30.25
CA ALA A 393 -10.13 28.40 -30.40
C ALA A 393 -10.95 28.47 -29.11
#